data_AF-A0A960T5T6-F1
#
_entry.id   AF-A0A960T5T6-F1
#
_cell.length_a   1.000
_cell.length_b   1.000
_cell.length_c   1.000
_cell.angle_alpha   90.00
_cell.angle_beta   90.00
_cell.angle_gamma   90.00
#
_symmetry.space_group_name_H-M   'P 1'
#
loop_
_entity.id
_entity.type
_entity.pdbx_description
1 polymer ?
#
loop_
_entity_poly.entity_id
_entity_poly.type
_entity_poly.pdbx_seq_one_letter_code
_entity_poly.pdbx_strand_id
1 'polypeptide(L)'
;MQPKPDLAHLHLLSLLQGSGRLIDFLKEDLSQFTDAQVGAAARLVHEDCAKTLEELVTIRPVFEEREGAQITLPQGYDSDKVKIIGNVTGQGPYKGKLVHKGWRVHKRSLPKQLGARDPEVIYPAEVEVK
;
A
#
# COMPACT_ATOMS: atom_id res chain seq x y z
N MET A 1 -24.77 -13.37 -17.27
CA MET A 1 -24.75 -12.27 -16.27
C MET A 1 -23.40 -11.59 -16.38
N GLN A 2 -23.36 -10.26 -16.56
CA GLN A 2 -22.09 -9.53 -16.45
C GLN A 2 -21.58 -9.64 -15.00
N PRO A 3 -20.28 -9.85 -14.78
CA PRO A 3 -19.73 -9.82 -13.43
C PRO A 3 -19.99 -8.43 -12.83
N LYS A 4 -20.50 -8.40 -11.60
CA LYS A 4 -20.62 -7.16 -10.83
C LYS A 4 -19.19 -6.56 -10.68
N PRO A 5 -18.99 -5.26 -10.95
CA PRO A 5 -17.67 -4.66 -10.85
C PRO A 5 -17.09 -4.87 -9.45
N ASP A 6 -15.81 -5.27 -9.39
CA ASP A 6 -15.06 -5.37 -8.13
C ASP A 6 -14.62 -3.98 -7.70
N LEU A 7 -15.23 -3.47 -6.63
CA LEU A 7 -14.98 -2.13 -6.09
C LEU A 7 -14.03 -2.14 -4.88
N ALA A 8 -13.43 -3.30 -4.54
CA ALA A 8 -12.58 -3.42 -3.35
C ALA A 8 -11.40 -2.42 -3.35
N HIS A 9 -10.85 -2.11 -4.51
CA HIS A 9 -9.79 -1.10 -4.66
C HIS A 9 -10.27 0.31 -4.30
N LEU A 10 -11.48 0.70 -4.72
CA LEU A 10 -12.09 1.98 -4.36
C LEU A 10 -12.48 2.03 -2.87
N HIS A 11 -12.88 0.90 -2.28
CA HIS A 11 -13.17 0.82 -0.85
C HIS A 11 -11.94 1.12 0.00
N LEU A 12 -10.79 0.51 -0.34
CA LEU A 12 -9.53 0.78 0.34
C LEU A 12 -9.16 2.26 0.23
N LEU A 13 -9.31 2.84 -0.96
CA LEU A 13 -9.04 4.25 -1.20
C LEU A 13 -9.97 5.19 -0.42
N SER A 14 -11.26 4.85 -0.31
CA SER A 14 -12.25 5.57 0.51
C SER A 14 -11.87 5.58 1.99
N LEU A 15 -11.40 4.45 2.53
CA LEU A 15 -10.99 4.31 3.93
C LEU A 15 -9.72 5.12 4.21
N LEU A 16 -8.72 5.05 3.32
CA LEU A 16 -7.49 5.84 3.45
C LEU A 16 -7.77 7.35 3.35
N GLN A 17 -8.71 7.76 2.50
CA GLN A 17 -9.15 9.15 2.43
C GLN A 17 -9.90 9.59 3.70
N GLY A 18 -10.83 8.76 4.17
CA GLY A 18 -11.66 9.11 5.33
C GLY A 18 -10.88 9.19 6.63
N SER A 19 -9.90 8.32 6.84
CA SER A 19 -9.09 8.30 8.05
C SER A 19 -7.87 9.21 7.96
N GLY A 20 -7.17 9.26 6.82
CA GLY A 20 -5.86 9.90 6.72
C GLY A 20 -5.71 10.96 5.64
N ARG A 21 -6.79 11.37 4.95
CA ARG A 21 -6.77 12.44 3.92
C ARG A 21 -5.76 12.16 2.77
N LEU A 22 -5.53 10.88 2.45
CA LEU A 22 -4.50 10.48 1.48
C LEU A 22 -4.69 11.13 0.10
N ILE A 23 -5.93 11.17 -0.40
CA ILE A 23 -6.20 11.70 -1.74
C ILE A 23 -5.97 13.20 -1.74
N ASP A 24 -6.44 13.91 -0.71
CA ASP A 24 -6.22 15.35 -0.58
C ASP A 24 -4.72 15.65 -0.56
N PHE A 25 -3.96 14.93 0.27
CA PHE A 25 -2.51 15.09 0.36
C PHE A 25 -1.79 14.89 -0.98
N LEU A 26 -2.20 13.90 -1.78
CA LEU A 26 -1.59 13.63 -3.09
C LEU A 26 -2.03 14.61 -4.19
N LYS A 27 -3.18 15.27 -4.01
CA LYS A 27 -3.74 16.21 -5.00
C LYS A 27 -3.46 17.68 -4.64
N GLU A 28 -2.93 17.95 -3.46
CA GLU A 28 -2.52 19.28 -3.01
C GLU A 28 -1.32 19.80 -3.81
N ASP A 29 -1.33 21.10 -4.13
CA ASP A 29 -0.17 21.76 -4.74
C ASP A 29 0.80 22.19 -3.65
N LEU A 30 1.93 21.49 -3.56
CA LEU A 30 2.91 21.73 -2.51
C LEU A 30 3.84 22.93 -2.79
N SER A 31 3.75 23.58 -3.96
CA SER A 31 4.69 24.62 -4.40
C SER A 31 4.76 25.84 -3.48
N GLN A 32 3.70 26.10 -2.72
CA GLN A 32 3.59 27.25 -1.80
C GLN A 32 3.98 26.93 -0.36
N PHE A 33 4.29 25.67 -0.05
CA PHE A 33 4.57 25.22 1.31
C PHE A 33 6.07 25.01 1.54
N THR A 34 6.52 25.26 2.75
CA THR A 34 7.88 24.92 3.18
C THR A 34 8.01 23.44 3.49
N ASP A 35 9.23 22.89 3.41
CA ASP A 35 9.52 21.50 3.82
C ASP A 35 9.04 21.18 5.24
N ALA A 36 9.09 22.16 6.15
CA ALA A 36 8.61 22.00 7.52
C ALA A 36 7.08 21.82 7.58
N GLN A 37 6.32 22.58 6.79
CA GLN A 37 4.86 22.47 6.69
C GLN A 37 4.46 21.15 6.02
N VAL A 38 5.10 20.82 4.90
CA VAL A 38 4.89 19.54 4.22
C VAL A 38 5.21 18.38 5.16
N GLY A 39 6.34 18.44 5.86
CA GLY A 39 6.74 17.41 6.83
C GLY A 39 5.81 17.29 8.03
N ALA A 40 5.16 18.37 8.47
CA ALA A 40 4.15 18.33 9.52
C ALA A 40 2.87 17.61 9.03
N ALA A 41 2.35 18.01 7.86
CA ALA A 41 1.17 17.38 7.27
C ALA A 41 1.41 15.91 6.91
N ALA A 42 2.56 15.61 6.31
CA ALA A 42 2.93 14.26 5.89
C ALA A 42 3.01 13.28 7.06
N ARG A 43 3.47 13.72 8.25
CA ARG A 43 3.51 12.86 9.44
C ARG A 43 2.11 12.43 9.89
N LEU A 44 1.15 13.35 9.89
CA LEU A 44 -0.24 13.06 10.26
C LEU A 44 -0.88 12.10 9.25
N VAL A 45 -0.83 12.44 7.96
CA VAL A 45 -1.35 11.60 6.87
C VAL A 45 -0.72 10.21 6.90
N HIS A 46 0.59 10.12 7.10
CA HIS A 46 1.31 8.87 7.20
C HIS A 46 0.85 8.02 8.39
N GLU A 47 0.75 8.60 9.59
CA GLU A 47 0.33 7.90 10.80
C GLU A 47 -1.07 7.30 10.65
N ASP A 48 -2.04 8.12 10.20
CA ASP A 48 -3.43 7.69 10.06
C ASP A 48 -3.59 6.66 8.94
N CYS A 49 -2.95 6.85 7.78
CA CYS A 49 -2.99 5.87 6.70
C CYS A 49 -2.32 4.55 7.10
N ALA A 50 -1.20 4.60 7.82
CA ALA A 50 -0.50 3.41 8.30
C ALA A 50 -1.37 2.62 9.28
N LYS A 51 -2.06 3.29 10.20
CA LYS A 51 -3.02 2.67 11.11
C LYS A 51 -4.17 2.02 10.36
N THR A 52 -4.79 2.72 9.41
CA THR A 52 -5.86 2.19 8.56
C THR A 52 -5.42 0.95 7.78
N LEU A 53 -4.21 0.97 7.21
CA LEU A 53 -3.65 -0.22 6.55
C LEU A 53 -3.46 -1.37 7.53
N GLU A 54 -2.87 -1.14 8.70
CA GLU A 54 -2.61 -2.20 9.69
C GLU A 54 -3.91 -2.90 10.15
N GLU A 55 -4.99 -2.13 10.35
CA GLU A 55 -6.30 -2.63 10.77
C GLU A 55 -7.02 -3.44 9.68
N LEU A 56 -6.97 -2.97 8.43
CA LEU A 56 -7.78 -3.48 7.32
C LEU A 56 -7.06 -4.48 6.42
N VAL A 57 -5.79 -4.20 6.12
CA VAL A 57 -4.94 -4.96 5.22
C VAL A 57 -3.53 -5.02 5.82
N THR A 58 -3.34 -5.91 6.79
CA THR A 58 -2.03 -6.09 7.43
C THR A 58 -1.02 -6.51 6.37
N ILE A 59 -0.01 -5.67 6.12
CA ILE A 59 1.07 -5.91 5.16
C ILE A 59 2.34 -6.26 5.94
N ARG A 60 3.04 -7.30 5.48
CA ARG A 60 4.29 -7.77 6.08
C ARG A 60 5.33 -7.99 4.99
N PRO A 61 6.63 -7.96 5.31
CA PRO A 61 7.63 -8.21 4.29
C PRO A 61 7.61 -9.68 3.84
N VAL A 62 8.10 -9.94 2.63
CA VAL A 62 8.31 -11.31 2.14
C VAL A 62 9.53 -11.92 2.80
N PHE A 63 10.60 -11.13 2.95
CA PHE A 63 11.81 -11.47 3.70
C PHE A 63 11.91 -10.64 4.99
N GLU A 64 12.20 -11.27 6.12
CA GLU A 64 12.36 -10.58 7.41
C GLU A 64 13.76 -9.98 7.59
N GLU A 65 14.70 -10.43 6.77
CA GLU A 65 16.05 -9.90 6.70
C GLU A 65 16.05 -8.42 6.30
N ARG A 66 17.05 -7.68 6.81
CA ARG A 66 17.23 -6.28 6.42
C ARG A 66 17.62 -6.19 4.96
N GLU A 67 17.14 -5.15 4.29
CA GLU A 67 17.68 -4.78 2.99
C GLU A 67 19.19 -4.57 3.10
N GLY A 68 19.90 -5.23 2.23
CA GLY A 68 21.35 -5.33 2.20
C GLY A 68 21.96 -6.56 2.85
N ALA A 69 21.17 -7.40 3.52
CA ALA A 69 21.62 -8.70 4.00
C ALA A 69 21.92 -9.64 2.84
N GLN A 70 22.84 -10.58 3.07
CA GLN A 70 23.15 -11.64 2.12
C GLN A 70 22.13 -12.77 2.30
N ILE A 71 21.42 -13.13 1.24
CA ILE A 71 20.41 -14.20 1.23
C ILE A 71 20.79 -15.29 0.23
N THR A 72 20.32 -16.50 0.48
CA THR A 72 20.45 -17.62 -0.45
C THR A 72 19.06 -18.05 -0.89
N LEU A 73 18.79 -17.99 -2.18
CA LEU A 73 17.58 -18.53 -2.78
C LEU A 73 17.85 -19.97 -3.21
N PRO A 74 17.05 -20.95 -2.75
CA PRO A 74 17.22 -22.33 -3.17
C PRO A 74 16.94 -22.50 -4.67
N GLN A 75 17.43 -23.59 -5.25
CA GLN A 75 16.97 -24.03 -6.57
C GLN A 75 15.44 -24.23 -6.54
N GLY A 76 14.75 -23.75 -7.58
CA GLY A 76 13.28 -23.81 -7.63
C GLY A 76 12.58 -22.81 -6.69
N TYR A 77 13.22 -21.68 -6.37
CA TYR A 77 12.57 -20.60 -5.63
C TYR A 77 11.28 -20.13 -6.31
N ASP A 78 10.36 -19.59 -5.51
CA ASP A 78 9.06 -19.08 -5.98
C ASP A 78 9.23 -17.70 -6.65
N SER A 79 9.08 -17.66 -7.98
CA SER A 79 9.23 -16.45 -8.78
C SER A 79 8.10 -15.42 -8.57
N ASP A 80 6.95 -15.83 -8.01
CA ASP A 80 5.87 -14.90 -7.67
C ASP A 80 6.21 -14.12 -6.38
N LYS A 81 7.09 -14.67 -5.53
CA LYS A 81 7.53 -14.04 -4.28
C LYS A 81 8.84 -13.29 -4.41
N VAL A 82 9.72 -13.70 -5.34
CA VAL A 82 11.08 -13.18 -5.43
C VAL A 82 11.44 -12.93 -6.88
N LYS A 83 11.99 -11.75 -7.15
CA LYS A 83 12.59 -11.41 -8.46
C LYS A 83 14.10 -11.30 -8.30
N ILE A 84 14.84 -12.10 -9.05
CA ILE A 84 16.30 -11.94 -9.13
C ILE A 84 16.62 -10.80 -10.09
N ILE A 85 17.52 -9.90 -9.66
CA ILE A 85 17.99 -8.76 -10.45
C ILE A 85 19.48 -8.97 -10.74
N GLY A 86 19.88 -8.81 -12.00
CA GLY A 86 21.26 -8.97 -12.46
C GLY A 86 21.45 -10.09 -13.50
N ASN A 87 22.70 -10.47 -13.77
CA ASN A 87 23.03 -11.55 -14.70
C ASN A 87 22.82 -12.91 -14.01
N VAL A 88 21.70 -13.55 -14.31
CA VAL A 88 21.33 -14.85 -13.75
C VAL A 88 21.76 -15.95 -14.71
N THR A 89 22.64 -16.84 -14.25
CA THR A 89 23.06 -18.03 -14.98
C THR A 89 22.95 -19.27 -14.10
N GLY A 90 22.61 -20.41 -14.69
CA GLY A 90 22.42 -21.68 -13.96
C GLY A 90 21.01 -21.85 -13.41
N GLN A 91 20.82 -22.80 -12.51
CA GLN A 91 19.51 -23.12 -11.91
C GLN A 91 19.43 -22.80 -10.40
N GLY A 92 20.45 -22.12 -9.87
CA GLY A 92 20.62 -21.88 -8.44
C GLY A 92 21.36 -23.02 -7.72
N PRO A 93 21.50 -22.96 -6.38
CA PRO A 93 21.01 -21.88 -5.51
C PRO A 93 21.68 -20.53 -5.82
N TYR A 94 20.92 -19.45 -5.73
CA TYR A 94 21.42 -18.10 -5.99
C TYR A 94 21.80 -17.43 -4.68
N LYS A 95 23.01 -16.87 -4.61
CA LYS A 95 23.45 -16.05 -3.48
C LYS A 95 23.46 -14.59 -3.92
N GLY A 96 22.77 -13.75 -3.17
CA GLY A 96 22.61 -12.34 -3.52
C GLY A 96 22.41 -11.46 -2.30
N LYS A 97 22.44 -10.15 -2.54
CA LYS A 97 22.08 -9.14 -1.55
C LYS A 97 20.58 -8.85 -1.69
N LEU A 98 19.83 -8.89 -0.59
CA LEU A 98 18.42 -8.50 -0.60
C LEU A 98 18.33 -7.00 -0.88
N VAL A 99 17.81 -6.61 -2.06
CA VAL A 99 17.71 -5.19 -2.44
C VAL A 99 16.44 -4.56 -1.89
N HIS A 100 15.32 -5.26 -2.01
CA HIS A 100 14.03 -4.85 -1.46
C HIS A 100 13.36 -6.06 -0.83
N LYS A 101 12.85 -5.93 0.39
CA LYS A 101 12.29 -7.06 1.16
C LYS A 101 10.95 -7.61 0.62
N GLY A 102 10.36 -6.89 -0.33
CA GLY A 102 9.04 -7.20 -0.86
C GLY A 102 7.93 -6.98 0.17
N TRP A 103 6.69 -7.10 -0.28
CA TRP A 103 5.53 -6.95 0.58
C TRP A 103 4.52 -8.03 0.26
N ARG A 104 3.97 -8.67 1.29
CA ARG A 104 2.91 -9.65 1.20
C ARG A 104 1.74 -9.24 2.07
N VAL A 105 0.55 -9.58 1.62
CA VAL A 105 -0.65 -9.44 2.44
C VAL A 105 -0.67 -10.55 3.48
N HIS A 106 -0.73 -10.15 4.75
CA HIS A 106 -0.85 -11.05 5.89
C HIS A 106 -2.32 -11.23 6.31
N LYS A 107 -3.11 -10.16 6.28
CA LYS A 107 -4.54 -10.16 6.62
C LYS A 107 -5.36 -9.43 5.57
N ARG A 108 -6.55 -9.94 5.26
CA ARG A 108 -7.52 -9.35 4.32
C ARG A 108 -8.84 -9.12 5.05
N SER A 109 -8.96 -7.98 5.72
CA SER A 109 -10.13 -7.62 6.52
C SER A 109 -10.98 -6.50 5.91
N LEU A 110 -10.75 -6.19 4.64
CA LEU A 110 -11.52 -5.18 3.94
C LEU A 110 -13.02 -5.56 3.89
N PRO A 111 -13.94 -4.68 4.33
CA PRO A 111 -15.37 -4.94 4.24
C PRO A 111 -15.83 -5.19 2.80
N LYS A 112 -16.65 -6.22 2.59
CA LYS A 112 -17.11 -6.66 1.26
C LYS A 112 -18.10 -5.72 0.59
N GLN A 113 -18.68 -4.77 1.33
CA GLN A 113 -19.70 -3.87 0.82
C GLN A 113 -19.41 -2.45 1.30
N LEU A 114 -19.29 -1.51 0.37
CA LEU A 114 -19.65 -0.12 0.64
C LEU A 114 -21.15 -0.17 0.98
N GLY A 115 -21.60 0.58 1.99
CA GLY A 115 -23.04 0.75 2.23
C GLY A 115 -23.75 1.27 0.98
N ALA A 116 -25.05 1.56 1.06
CA ALA A 116 -25.78 2.18 -0.04
C ALA A 116 -25.25 3.59 -0.34
N ARG A 117 -24.17 3.68 -1.11
CA ARG A 117 -23.52 4.88 -1.62
C ARG A 117 -23.25 4.69 -3.09
N ASP A 118 -23.22 5.80 -3.81
CA ASP A 118 -22.81 5.85 -5.21
C ASP A 118 -21.39 5.26 -5.35
N PRO A 119 -21.19 4.19 -6.15
CA PRO A 119 -19.89 3.56 -6.33
C PRO A 119 -18.85 4.47 -7.00
N GLU A 120 -19.27 5.58 -7.63
CA GLU A 120 -18.38 6.56 -8.24
C GLU A 120 -17.86 7.61 -7.23
N VAL A 121 -18.43 7.65 -6.01
CA VAL A 121 -18.05 8.60 -4.96
C VAL A 121 -17.12 7.95 -3.95
N ILE A 122 -15.84 8.33 -3.98
CA ILE A 122 -14.82 7.83 -3.04
C ILE A 122 -15.00 8.43 -1.64
N TYR A 123 -15.23 9.74 -1.55
CA TYR A 123 -15.49 10.45 -0.30
C TYR A 123 -16.51 11.56 -0.57
N PRO A 124 -17.55 11.72 0.27
CA PRO A 124 -18.57 12.73 0.03
C PRO A 124 -17.99 14.14 0.21
N ALA A 125 -18.54 15.10 -0.54
CA ALA A 125 -18.34 16.51 -0.21
C ALA A 125 -19.01 16.82 1.15
N GLU A 126 -18.32 17.60 1.98
CA GLU A 126 -18.83 18.02 3.29
C GLU A 126 -19.30 19.47 3.18
N VAL A 127 -20.55 19.74 3.58
CA VAL A 127 -21.16 21.08 3.55
C VAL A 127 -21.57 21.46 4.95
N GLU A 128 -20.98 22.53 5.47
CA GLU A 128 -21.41 23.15 6.72
C GLU A 128 -22.67 23.99 6.47
N VAL A 129 -23.74 23.74 7.23
CA VAL A 129 -24.97 24.54 7.21
C VAL A 129 -24.95 25.49 8.41
N LYS A 130 -25.30 26.75 8.19
CA LYS A 130 -25.44 27.79 9.21
C LYS A 130 -26.89 28.05 9.55
#